data_AF-A0A6M0BL50-F1
#
_entry.id   AF-A0A6M0BL50-F1
#
_cell.length_a   1.000
_cell.length_b   1.000
_cell.length_c   1.000
_cell.angle_alpha   90.00
_cell.angle_beta   90.00
_cell.angle_gamma   90.00
#
_symmetry.space_group_name_H-M   'P 1'
#
loop_
_entity.id
_entity.type
_entity.pdbx_description
1 polymer ?
#
loop_
_entity_poly.entity_id
_entity_poly.type
_entity_poly.pdbx_seq_one_letter_code
_entity_poly.pdbx_strand_id
1 'polypeptide(L)' 'MRILQIVPSISLVYGGPSQMVKGLSQALASQGVEITVLTTNSNGDAGQPPLDVPLDQPVKQDGYQIRYFRCSPFRR' A
#
# COMPACT_ATOMS: atom_id res chain seq x y z
N MET A 1 -18.56 -0.47 -8.60
CA MET A 1 -18.41 -0.61 -7.13
C MET A 1 -17.11 0.07 -6.70
N ARG A 2 -17.03 0.64 -5.49
CA ARG A 2 -15.84 1.33 -4.97
C ARG A 2 -15.40 0.69 -3.64
N ILE A 3 -14.12 0.38 -3.50
CA ILE A 3 -13.54 -0.22 -2.29
C ILE A 3 -12.33 0.58 -1.82
N LEU A 4 -12.30 0.85 -0.51
CA LEU A 4 -11.15 1.40 0.20
C LEU A 4 -10.50 0.30 1.03
N GLN A 5 -9.23 -0.01 0.76
CA GLN A 5 -8.44 -0.94 1.56
C GLN A 5 -7.49 -0.13 2.44
N ILE A 6 -7.51 -0.36 3.74
CA ILE A 6 -6.60 0.30 4.69
C ILE A 6 -5.69 -0.77 5.28
N VAL A 7 -4.39 -0.63 5.04
CA VAL A 7 -3.37 -1.54 5.54
C VAL A 7 -2.21 -0.76 6.14
N PRO A 8 -1.60 -1.24 7.23
CA PRO A 8 -0.59 -0.46 7.94
C PRO A 8 0.68 -0.26 7.11
N SER A 9 1.08 -1.25 6.31
CA SER A 9 2.31 -1.19 5.54
C SER A 9 2.28 -2.14 4.34
N ILE A 10 2.95 -1.72 3.25
CA ILE A 10 3.22 -2.54 2.06
C ILE A 10 4.68 -2.31 1.68
N SER A 11 5.52 -3.33 1.75
CA SER A 11 6.94 -3.26 1.31
C SER A 11 7.44 -4.64 0.91
N LEU A 12 8.50 -4.68 0.08
CA LEU A 12 9.19 -5.91 -0.32
C LEU A 12 9.81 -6.65 0.87
N VAL A 13 10.15 -5.95 1.96
CA VAL A 13 10.69 -6.59 3.17
C VAL A 13 9.60 -7.23 4.04
N TYR A 14 8.34 -6.89 3.82
CA TYR A 14 7.21 -7.53 4.50
C TYR A 14 6.74 -8.76 3.71
N GLY A 15 6.34 -9.81 4.43
CA GLY A 15 5.97 -11.10 3.84
C GLY A 15 4.57 -11.14 3.20
N GLY A 16 3.92 -12.30 3.32
CA GLY A 16 2.65 -12.63 2.64
C GLY A 16 1.57 -11.54 2.60
N PRO A 17 1.30 -10.77 3.67
CA PRO A 17 0.29 -9.71 3.64
C PRO A 17 0.55 -8.62 2.59
N SER A 18 1.80 -8.21 2.39
CA SER A 18 2.14 -7.18 1.39
C SER A 18 1.92 -7.68 -0.04
N GLN A 19 2.23 -8.95 -0.30
CA GLN A 19 1.98 -9.57 -1.60
C GLN A 19 0.48 -9.77 -1.85
N MET A 20 -0.25 -10.23 -0.84
CA MET A 20 -1.68 -10.49 -0.91
C MET A 20 -2.47 -9.22 -1.26
N VAL A 21 -2.20 -8.08 -0.59
CA VAL A 21 -2.92 -6.82 -0.86
C VAL A 21 -2.72 -6.35 -2.30
N LYS A 22 -1.50 -6.44 -2.82
CA LYS A 22 -1.19 -6.06 -4.21
C LYS A 22 -1.95 -6.95 -5.20
N GLY A 23 -1.87 -8.28 -5.02
CA GLY A 23 -2.54 -9.24 -5.90
C GLY A 23 -4.06 -9.13 -5.85
N LEU A 24 -4.63 -8.97 -4.66
CA LEU A 24 -6.08 -8.79 -4.47
C LEU A 24 -6.56 -7.48 -5.12
N SER A 25 -5.85 -6.38 -4.92
CA SER A 25 -6.18 -5.08 -5.51
C SER A 25 -6.17 -5.14 -7.03
N GLN A 26 -5.13 -5.73 -7.62
CA GLN A 26 -5.01 -5.91 -9.06
C GLN A 26 -6.12 -6.80 -9.62
N ALA A 27 -6.40 -7.94 -8.97
CA ALA A 27 -7.46 -8.85 -9.39
C ALA A 27 -8.84 -8.16 -9.39
N LEU A 28 -9.18 -7.44 -8.32
CA LEU A 28 -10.45 -6.71 -8.26
C LEU A 28 -10.53 -5.57 -9.27
N ALA A 29 -9.43 -4.83 -9.47
CA ALA A 29 -9.35 -3.79 -10.49
C ALA A 29 -9.58 -4.36 -11.90
N SER A 30 -9.05 -5.55 -12.20
CA SER A 30 -9.29 -6.24 -13.49
C SER A 30 -10.76 -6.60 -13.74
N GLN A 31 -11.57 -6.66 -12.68
CA GLN A 31 -13.02 -6.90 -12.76
C GLN A 31 -13.84 -5.59 -12.81
N GLY A 32 -13.17 -4.45 -13.03
CA GLY A 32 -13.82 -3.13 -13.13
C GLY A 32 -14.20 -2.51 -11.77
N VAL A 33 -13.65 -3.02 -10.67
CA VAL A 33 -13.84 -2.41 -9.35
C VAL A 33 -12.85 -1.26 -9.16
N GLU A 34 -13.34 -0.11 -8.71
CA GLU A 34 -12.47 1.01 -8.37
C GLU A 34 -11.88 0.80 -6.97
N ILE A 35 -10.57 0.58 -6.89
CA ILE A 35 -9.84 0.28 -5.66
C ILE A 35 -8.93 1.46 -5.29
N THR A 36 -9.01 1.88 -4.03
CA THR A 36 -7.99 2.73 -3.40
C THR A 36 -7.38 2.02 -2.20
N VAL A 37 -6.05 1.96 -2.14
CA VAL A 37 -5.28 1.46 -1.01
C VAL A 37 -4.71 2.65 -0.24
N LEU A 38 -4.98 2.69 1.06
CA LEU A 38 -4.30 3.60 1.99
C LEU A 38 -3.29 2.79 2.80
N THR A 39 -2.06 3.26 2.79
CA THR A 39 -0.97 2.63 3.54
C THR A 39 0.05 3.67 4.00
N THR A 40 1.02 3.24 4.79
CA THR A 40 2.15 4.09 5.15
C THR A 40 3.37 3.78 4.28
N ASN A 41 4.33 4.70 4.27
CA ASN A 41 5.65 4.45 3.69
C ASN A 41 6.58 3.64 4.61
N SER A 42 6.04 2.91 5.61
CA SER A 42 6.82 2.03 6.47
C SER A 42 7.53 0.95 5.64
N ASN A 43 8.78 0.66 6.01
CA ASN A 43 9.63 -0.25 5.25
C ASN A 43 10.43 -1.12 6.20
N GLY A 44 9.89 -2.25 6.65
CA GLY A 44 10.56 -3.14 7.61
C GLY A 44 10.42 -2.68 9.06
N ASP A 45 11.01 -3.46 9.97
CA ASP A 45 10.83 -3.29 11.42
C ASP A 45 12.04 -2.60 12.08
N ALA A 46 13.26 -2.68 11.50
CA ALA A 46 14.45 -2.10 12.11
C ALA A 46 15.54 -1.70 11.10
N GLY A 47 15.89 -0.41 11.08
CA GLY A 47 17.09 0.11 10.43
C GLY A 47 16.97 0.41 8.93
N GLN A 48 15.87 0.02 8.28
CA GLN A 48 15.61 0.43 6.90
C GLN A 48 15.03 1.85 6.83
N PRO A 49 15.44 2.68 5.86
CA PRO A 49 14.77 3.94 5.60
C PRO A 49 13.34 3.69 5.11
N PRO A 50 12.39 4.61 5.37
CA PRO A 50 11.05 4.56 4.79
C PRO A 50 11.11 4.41 3.27
N LEU A 51 10.04 3.86 2.67
CA LEU A 51 9.94 3.76 1.22
C LEU A 51 10.03 5.15 0.58
N ASP A 52 10.82 5.24 -0.49
CA ASP A 52 10.89 6.42 -1.35
C ASP A 52 9.71 6.42 -2.32
N VAL A 53 8.57 6.91 -1.83
CA VAL A 53 7.30 6.96 -2.54
C VAL A 53 6.63 8.32 -2.36
N PRO A 54 5.86 8.81 -3.34
CA PRO A 54 5.09 10.04 -3.17
C PRO A 54 4.12 9.94 -2.00
N LEU A 55 4.19 10.90 -1.10
CA LEU A 55 3.30 11.00 0.07
C LEU A 55 2.12 11.91 -0.22
N ASP A 56 1.00 11.63 0.43
CA ASP A 56 -0.20 12.48 0.44
C ASP A 56 -0.84 12.74 -0.92
N GLN A 57 -0.48 11.94 -1.92
CA GLN A 57 -1.05 12.00 -3.26
C GLN A 57 -1.43 10.61 -3.79
N PRO A 58 -2.47 10.54 -4.63
CA PRO A 58 -2.76 9.37 -5.45
C PRO A 58 -1.58 8.91 -6.31
N VAL A 59 -1.26 7.63 -6.25
CA VAL A 59 -0.35 6.95 -7.18
C VAL A 59 -1.14 5.85 -7.87
N LYS A 60 -1.23 5.90 -9.20
CA LYS A 60 -1.89 4.84 -9.99
C LYS A 60 -0.93 3.68 -10.19
N GLN A 61 -1.39 2.47 -9.95
CA GLN A 61 -0.61 1.25 -10.10
C GLN A 61 -1.52 0.07 -10.45
N ASP A 62 -1.17 -0.72 -11.46
CA ASP A 62 -1.81 -2.01 -11.79
C ASP A 62 -3.35 -1.98 -11.80
N GLY A 63 -3.95 -0.88 -12.28
CA GLY A 63 -5.41 -0.68 -12.34
C GLY A 63 -6.07 -0.17 -11.07
N TYR A 64 -5.35 -0.03 -9.96
CA TYR A 64 -5.81 0.58 -8.71
C TYR A 64 -5.03 1.85 -8.35
N GLN A 65 -5.47 2.52 -7.28
CA GLN A 65 -4.77 3.67 -6.71
C GLN A 65 -4.21 3.32 -5.34
N ILE A 66 -3.01 3.80 -5.03
CA ILE A 66 -2.43 3.76 -3.69
C ILE A 66 -2.11 5.17 -3.22
N ARG A 67 -2.32 5.46 -1.94
CA ARG A 67 -1.88 6.69 -1.30
C ARG A 67 -1.08 6.33 -0.06
N TYR A 68 0.14 6.84 -0.03
CA TYR A 68 1.06 6.65 1.08
C TYR A 68 0.98 7.83 2.06
N PHE A 69 0.96 7.50 3.34
CA PHE A 69 1.13 8.45 4.44
C PHE A 69 2.49 8.23 5.11
N ARG A 70 3.03 9.28 5.73
CA ARG A 70 4.23 9.13 6.56
C ARG A 70 3.91 8.23 7.76
N CYS A 71 4.69 7.16 7.94
CA CYS A 71 4.65 6.39 9.19
C CYS A 71 5.25 7.26 10.32
N SER A 72 4.47 7.59 11.33
CA SER A 72 4.84 8.49 12.44
C SER A 72 4.47 7.88 13.78
N PRO A 73 5.27 8.12 14.84
CA PRO A 73 6.32 7.19 15.27
C PRO A 73 5.73 5.83 15.71
N PHE A 74 5.43 4.96 14.74
CA PHE A 74 5.16 3.55 15.03
C PHE A 74 6.44 2.78 14.72
N ARG A 75 7.13 2.33 15.76
CA ARG A 75 8.18 1.30 15.68
C ARG A 75 7.55 0.00 16.13
N ARG A 76 7.63 -1.04 15.31
CA ARG A 76 7.26 -2.40 15.71
C ARG A 76 8.35 -2.99 16.60
#